data_AF-F7VQ22-F1
#
_entry.id   AF-F7VQ22-F1
#
_cell.length_a   1.000
_cell.length_b   1.000
_cell.length_c   1.000
_cell.angle_alpha   90.00
_cell.angle_beta   90.00
_cell.angle_gamma   90.00
#
_symmetry.space_group_name_H-M   'P 1'
#
loop_
_entity.id
_entity.type
_entity.pdbx_description
1 polymer ?
#
loop_
_entity_poly.entity_id
_entity_poly.type
_entity_poly.pdbx_seq_one_letter_code
_entity_poly.pdbx_strand_id
1 'polypeptide(L)'
;MIEIACQVVHFALGNQQVDISPIDQTTVEVNWSETCQMESRYVVLPRQAADVSKAMRVISFLGTKFAVHSGGHSPNPGSSSIGSEGILIDLQRSRAVSLSCDRSDVTVGPGLC
;
A
#
# COMPACT_ATOMS: atom_id res chain seq x y z
N MET A 1 -3.85 18.46 -3.90
CA MET A 1 -2.62 18.04 -3.17
C MET A 1 -2.33 16.58 -3.42
N ILE A 2 -3.35 15.71 -3.30
CA ILE A 2 -3.27 14.29 -3.65
C ILE A 2 -2.79 14.03 -5.09
N GLU A 3 -3.20 14.85 -6.07
CA GLU A 3 -2.78 14.69 -7.47
C GLU A 3 -1.27 14.89 -7.63
N ILE A 4 -0.73 15.94 -6.99
CA ILE A 4 0.70 16.23 -6.99
C ILE A 4 1.45 15.11 -6.27
N ALA A 5 0.95 14.66 -5.12
CA ALA A 5 1.56 13.56 -4.38
C ALA A 5 1.62 12.28 -5.22
N CYS A 6 0.52 11.92 -5.88
CA CYS A 6 0.51 10.77 -6.77
C CYS A 6 1.49 10.94 -7.94
N GLN A 7 1.52 12.10 -8.60
CA GLN A 7 2.45 12.33 -9.72
C GLN A 7 3.90 12.20 -9.29
N VAL A 8 4.27 12.77 -8.14
CA VAL A 8 5.64 12.68 -7.61
C VAL A 8 5.97 11.25 -7.20
N VAL A 9 5.07 10.52 -6.54
CA VAL A 9 5.29 9.11 -6.17
C VAL A 9 5.40 8.24 -7.42
N HIS A 10 4.54 8.45 -8.42
CA HIS A 10 4.58 7.74 -9.70
C HIS A 10 5.91 7.97 -10.42
N PHE A 11 6.40 9.21 -10.45
CA PHE A 11 7.72 9.52 -10.99
C PHE A 11 8.87 8.89 -10.19
N ALA A 12 8.79 8.87 -8.86
CA ALA A 12 9.85 8.36 -7.98
C ALA A 12 9.98 6.83 -7.95
N LEU A 13 8.89 6.11 -8.24
CA LEU A 13 8.82 4.64 -8.21
C LEU A 13 8.72 4.01 -9.61
N GLY A 14 8.15 4.72 -10.58
CA GLY A 14 7.92 4.24 -11.94
C GLY A 14 6.57 3.56 -12.15
N ASN A 15 6.21 3.38 -13.43
CA ASN A 15 4.86 3.04 -13.88
C ASN A 15 4.31 1.69 -13.40
N GLN A 16 5.16 0.78 -12.92
CA GLN A 16 4.72 -0.56 -12.48
C GLN A 16 4.37 -0.65 -10.99
N GLN A 17 4.55 0.43 -10.23
CA GLN A 17 4.40 0.44 -8.77
C GLN A 17 3.34 1.40 -8.27
N VAL A 18 2.63 2.07 -9.17
CA VAL A 18 1.55 2.99 -8.83
C VAL A 18 0.41 2.77 -9.82
N ASP A 19 -0.68 2.20 -9.32
CA ASP A 19 -1.91 2.02 -10.08
C ASP A 19 -2.83 3.21 -9.85
N ILE A 20 -3.45 3.66 -10.93
CA ILE A 20 -4.33 4.82 -10.96
C ILE A 20 -5.66 4.35 -11.52
N SER A 21 -6.76 4.80 -10.90
CA SER A 21 -8.13 4.40 -11.28
C SER A 21 -8.35 4.37 -12.81
N PRO A 22 -8.99 3.31 -13.35
CA PRO A 22 -9.56 2.17 -12.61
C PRO A 22 -8.48 1.24 -12.06
N ILE A 23 -8.58 0.93 -10.76
CA ILE A 23 -7.63 0.04 -10.09
C ILE A 23 -7.98 -1.40 -10.47
N ASP A 24 -6.96 -2.16 -10.85
CA ASP A 24 -7.12 -3.58 -11.15
C ASP A 24 -7.35 -4.35 -9.84
N GLN A 25 -8.59 -4.81 -9.63
CA GLN A 25 -8.97 -5.60 -8.44
C GLN A 25 -8.30 -6.98 -8.38
N THR A 26 -7.64 -7.43 -9.46
CA THR A 26 -6.79 -8.64 -9.41
C THR A 26 -5.44 -8.36 -8.78
N THR A 27 -5.03 -7.09 -8.75
CA THR A 27 -3.84 -6.67 -8.02
C THR A 27 -4.22 -6.39 -6.58
N VAL A 28 -5.15 -5.48 -6.27
CA VAL A 28 -5.41 -5.08 -4.88
C VAL A 28 -6.46 -5.96 -4.21
N GLU A 29 -6.10 -6.62 -3.12
CA GLU A 29 -7.05 -7.40 -2.32
C GLU A 29 -8.08 -6.48 -1.65
N VAL A 30 -9.33 -6.94 -1.59
CA VAL A 30 -10.42 -6.22 -0.92
C VAL A 30 -10.39 -6.46 0.57
N ASN A 31 -10.73 -5.43 1.35
CA ASN A 31 -10.89 -5.59 2.80
C ASN A 31 -11.93 -6.66 3.13
N TRP A 32 -11.62 -7.47 4.14
CA TRP A 32 -12.48 -8.55 4.62
C TRP A 32 -13.85 -8.05 5.09
N SER A 33 -13.88 -6.91 5.78
CA SER A 33 -15.11 -6.27 6.21
C SER A 33 -15.69 -5.46 5.05
N GLU A 34 -16.88 -5.85 4.57
CA GLU A 34 -17.58 -5.16 3.48
C GLU A 34 -17.83 -3.67 3.79
N THR A 35 -18.13 -3.34 5.04
CA THR A 35 -18.34 -1.96 5.49
C THR A 35 -17.07 -1.11 5.50
N CYS A 36 -15.91 -1.73 5.30
CA CYS A 36 -14.61 -1.07 5.24
C CYS A 36 -14.08 -0.97 3.80
N GLN A 37 -14.76 -1.51 2.79
CA GLN A 37 -14.30 -1.43 1.41
C GLN A 37 -14.47 0.01 0.89
N MET A 38 -13.37 0.59 0.42
CA MET A 38 -13.33 1.93 -0.14
C MET A 38 -12.53 1.92 -1.44
N GLU A 39 -13.05 2.57 -2.48
CA GLU A 39 -12.36 2.67 -3.76
C GLU A 39 -11.31 3.78 -3.73
N SER A 40 -10.04 3.38 -3.59
CA SER A 40 -8.93 4.31 -3.71
C SER A 40 -8.71 4.69 -5.18
N ARG A 41 -8.39 5.97 -5.43
CA ARG A 41 -7.99 6.44 -6.76
C ARG A 41 -6.53 6.13 -7.09
N TYR A 42 -5.69 5.95 -6.08
CA TYR A 42 -4.24 5.87 -6.19
C TYR A 42 -3.69 4.80 -5.26
N VAL A 43 -3.13 3.74 -5.83
CA VAL A 43 -2.56 2.62 -5.06
C VAL A 43 -1.07 2.50 -5.35
N VAL A 44 -0.26 2.52 -4.30
CA VAL A 44 1.18 2.29 -4.36
C VAL A 44 1.46 0.85 -3.99
N LEU A 45 2.16 0.14 -4.86
CA LEU A 45 2.52 -1.28 -4.76
C LEU A 45 4.06 -1.42 -4.58
N PRO A 46 4.59 -1.09 -3.38
CA PRO A 46 6.01 -1.13 -3.08
C PRO A 46 6.54 -2.57 -3.14
N ARG A 47 7.77 -2.74 -3.65
CA ARG A 47 8.44 -4.05 -3.73
C ARG A 47 9.47 -4.25 -2.62
N GLN A 48 9.93 -3.14 -2.03
CA GLN A 48 10.96 -3.11 -1.00
C GLN A 48 10.77 -1.92 -0.06
N ALA A 49 11.42 -1.96 1.10
CA ALA A 49 11.34 -0.90 2.12
C ALA A 49 11.73 0.50 1.58
N ALA A 50 12.64 0.56 0.60
CA ALA A 50 13.02 1.82 -0.03
C ALA A 50 11.86 2.50 -0.76
N ASP A 51 10.95 1.73 -1.36
CA ASP A 51 9.79 2.27 -2.08
C ASP A 51 8.78 2.87 -1.11
N VAL A 52 8.54 2.17 0.01
CA VAL A 52 7.72 2.67 1.12
C VAL A 52 8.31 3.98 1.65
N SER A 53 9.63 4.02 1.87
CA SER A 53 10.32 5.23 2.35
C SER A 53 10.15 6.42 1.40
N LYS A 54 10.31 6.21 0.08
CA LYS A 54 10.10 7.24 -0.93
C LYS A 54 8.65 7.76 -0.93
N ALA A 55 7.68 6.85 -0.94
CA ALA A 55 6.26 7.21 -0.91
C ALA A 55 5.92 8.02 0.35
N MET A 56 6.37 7.55 1.52
CA MET A 56 6.12 8.21 2.80
C MET A 56 6.75 9.60 2.90
N ARG A 57 7.93 9.82 2.30
CA ARG A 57 8.54 11.16 2.25
C ARG A 57 7.66 12.14 1.48
N VAL A 58 7.12 11.72 0.33
CA VAL A 58 6.21 12.57 -0.47
C VAL A 58 4.90 12.82 0.26
N ILE A 59 4.29 11.76 0.80
CA ILE A 59 3.03 11.81 1.56
C ILE A 59 3.16 12.75 2.75
N SER A 60 4.23 12.62 3.54
CA SER A 60 4.50 13.45 4.70
C SER A 60 4.77 14.90 4.32
N PHE A 61 5.61 15.14 3.31
CA PHE A 61 5.94 16.49 2.86
C PHE A 61 4.72 17.26 2.35
N LEU A 62 3.81 16.58 1.63
CA LEU A 62 2.61 17.18 1.06
C LEU A 62 1.38 17.11 1.99
N GLY A 63 1.52 16.52 3.19
CA GLY A 63 0.40 16.34 4.12
C GLY A 63 -0.77 15.53 3.53
N THR A 64 -0.47 14.55 2.68
CA THR A 64 -1.48 13.77 1.97
C THR A 64 -2.02 12.64 2.85
N LYS A 65 -3.33 12.40 2.83
CA LYS A 65 -3.92 11.26 3.54
C LYS A 65 -3.49 9.94 2.91
N PHE A 66 -3.29 8.94 3.74
CA PHE A 66 -2.95 7.60 3.28
C PHE A 66 -3.56 6.54 4.20
N ALA A 67 -3.71 5.34 3.66
CA ALA A 67 -3.96 4.13 4.43
C ALA A 67 -2.96 3.04 4.02
N VAL A 68 -2.73 2.08 4.91
CA VAL A 68 -1.82 0.95 4.64
C VAL A 68 -2.63 -0.33 4.60
N HIS A 69 -2.57 -1.04 3.48
CA HIS A 69 -3.19 -2.34 3.29
C HIS A 69 -2.12 -3.44 3.42
N SER A 70 -2.33 -4.34 4.38
CA SER A 70 -1.58 -5.59 4.52
C SER A 70 -2.50 -6.72 4.05
N GLY A 71 -3.22 -7.38 4.97
CA GLY A 71 -4.27 -8.36 4.65
C GLY A 71 -5.72 -7.85 4.77
N GLY A 72 -5.92 -6.54 5.00
CA GLY A 72 -7.27 -5.95 4.93
C GLY A 72 -8.28 -6.34 6.03
N HIS A 73 -7.86 -7.00 7.11
CA HIS A 73 -8.74 -7.49 8.18
C HIS A 73 -9.15 -6.46 9.24
N SER A 74 -8.73 -5.20 9.12
CA SER A 74 -9.18 -4.17 10.06
C SER A 74 -10.69 -3.94 9.90
N PRO A 75 -11.50 -4.05 10.97
CA PRO A 75 -12.95 -3.82 10.90
C PRO A 75 -13.32 -2.33 11.00
N ASN A 76 -12.32 -1.44 10.91
CA ASN A 76 -12.49 0.00 11.09
C ASN A 76 -12.32 0.71 9.73
N PRO A 77 -13.37 1.35 9.18
CA PRO A 77 -13.28 2.08 7.92
C PRO A 77 -12.15 3.12 7.96
N GLY A 78 -11.40 3.24 6.87
CA GLY A 78 -10.26 4.16 6.78
C GLY A 78 -8.94 3.64 7.36
N SER A 79 -8.93 2.49 8.06
CA SER A 79 -7.70 1.96 8.68
C SER A 79 -6.80 1.21 7.71
N SER A 80 -7.40 0.39 6.84
CA SER A 80 -6.71 -0.40 5.81
C SER A 80 -7.30 -0.19 4.42
N SER A 81 -8.05 0.89 4.25
CA SER A 81 -8.69 1.30 3.01
C SER A 81 -8.81 2.82 3.03
N ILE A 82 -8.91 3.44 1.86
CA ILE A 82 -9.10 4.88 1.76
C ILE A 82 -9.82 5.19 0.45
N GLY A 83 -10.67 6.21 0.46
CA GLY A 83 -11.38 6.64 -0.74
C GLY A 83 -10.48 7.45 -1.69
N SER A 84 -11.13 8.17 -2.61
CA SER A 84 -10.48 9.01 -3.61
C SER A 84 -9.63 10.16 -3.05
N GLU A 85 -9.75 10.47 -1.76
CA GLU A 85 -9.09 11.57 -1.08
C GLU A 85 -7.65 11.26 -0.61
N GLY A 86 -7.16 10.04 -0.80
CA GLY A 86 -5.84 9.62 -0.32
C GLY A 86 -5.16 8.55 -1.16
N ILE A 87 -3.96 8.16 -0.71
CA ILE A 87 -3.14 7.12 -1.33
C ILE A 87 -3.26 5.83 -0.51
N LEU A 88 -3.60 4.72 -1.15
CA LEU A 88 -3.49 3.40 -0.53
C LEU A 88 -2.06 2.87 -0.73
N ILE A 89 -1.38 2.49 0.34
CA ILE A 89 -0.09 1.77 0.29
C ILE A 89 -0.39 0.29 0.50
N ASP A 90 -0.35 -0.51 -0.56
CA ASP A 90 -0.68 -1.93 -0.49
C ASP A 90 0.58 -2.80 -0.52
N LEU A 91 0.81 -3.50 0.60
CA LEU A 91 2.03 -4.25 0.88
C LEU A 91 2.02 -5.65 0.30
N GLN A 92 1.00 -6.07 -0.45
CA GLN A 92 0.87 -7.41 -1.05
C GLN A 92 2.10 -7.92 -1.83
N ARG A 93 2.97 -7.05 -2.35
CA ARG A 93 4.21 -7.45 -3.04
C ARG A 93 5.36 -7.77 -2.08
N SER A 94 5.19 -7.49 -0.80
CA SER A 94 6.13 -7.76 0.30
C SER A 94 5.67 -9.00 1.10
N ARG A 95 5.59 -10.16 0.43
CA ARG A 95 5.14 -11.46 0.97
C ARG A 95 6.27 -12.45 1.26
N ALA A 96 7.52 -12.00 1.19
CA ALA A 96 8.67 -12.88 1.37
C ALA A 96 8.70 -13.51 2.79
N VAL A 97 9.13 -14.77 2.85
CA VAL A 97 9.41 -15.48 4.09
C VAL A 97 10.82 -16.02 4.03
N SER A 98 11.62 -15.74 5.06
CA SER A 98 12.96 -16.29 5.17
C SER A 98 13.20 -16.81 6.58
N LEU A 99 13.71 -18.04 6.66
CA LEU A 99 14.11 -18.68 7.91
C LEU A 99 15.61 -18.44 8.13
N SER A 100 15.97 -18.08 9.36
CA SER A 100 17.37 -18.03 9.82
C SER A 100 18.08 -19.38 9.61
N CYS A 101 19.41 -19.37 9.46
CA CYS A 101 20.18 -20.57 9.15
C CYS A 101 20.06 -21.68 10.22
N ASP A 102 19.97 -21.29 11.48
CA ASP A 102 19.77 -22.15 12.65
C ASP A 102 18.30 -22.47 12.94
N ARG A 103 17.38 -21.85 12.18
CA ARG A 103 15.92 -22.03 12.27
C ARG A 103 15.29 -21.52 13.56
N SER A 104 15.96 -20.65 14.31
CA SER A 104 15.38 -20.03 15.51
C SER A 104 14.38 -18.92 15.19
N ASP A 105 14.62 -18.20 14.09
CA ASP A 105 13.89 -16.99 13.71
C ASP A 105 13.35 -17.07 12.29
N VAL A 106 12.17 -16.49 12.09
CA VAL A 106 11.56 -16.26 10.78
C VAL A 106 11.39 -14.76 10.55
N THR A 107 11.80 -14.30 9.37
CA THR A 107 11.47 -12.96 8.87
C THR A 107 10.30 -13.09 7.92
N VAL A 108 9.26 -12.31 8.19
CA VAL A 108 8.00 -12.32 7.43
C VAL A 108 7.76 -10.93 6.85
N GLY A 109 7.48 -10.89 5.54
CA GLY A 109 7.08 -9.68 4.86
C GLY A 109 5.71 -9.19 5.34
N PRO A 110 5.51 -7.86 5.49
CA PRO A 110 4.30 -7.31 6.09
C PRO A 110 3.04 -7.46 5.23
N GLY A 111 3.16 -7.90 3.97
CA GLY A 111 2.02 -8.22 3.10
C GLY A 111 1.63 -9.69 3.10
N LEU A 112 2.29 -10.53 3.91
CA LEU A 112 1.93 -11.94 4.08
C LEU A 112 0.69 -12.03 4.99
N CYS A 113 -0.44 -12.41 4.42
CA CYS A 113 -1.68 -12.69 5.12
C CYS A 113 -2.34 -13.94 4.53
#